data_AF-A0AAE4V946-F1
#
_entry.id   AF-A0AAE4V946-F1
#
_cell.length_a   1.000
_cell.length_b   1.000
_cell.length_c   1.000
_cell.angle_alpha   90.00
_cell.angle_beta   90.00
_cell.angle_gamma   90.00
#
_symmetry.space_group_name_H-M   'P 1'
#
loop_
_entity.id
_entity.type
_entity.pdbx_description
1 polymer ?
#
loop_
_entity_poly.entity_id
_entity_poly.type
_entity_poly.pdbx_seq_one_letter_code
_entity_poly.pdbx_strand_id
1 'polypeptide(L)'
;MNWRRLRFVDRVLYWLGWFGPFVYLGVGIYMCWLAIRWIPSTPMPDQLFTWLLPVIGLVCLRQSYKGFLEVRDAELLYPSSDQDPDDKPEWRHPLTPELREQLLSMFSLLKTAGIIGLDEVTEEEMVECAEHTDVFKDMDIHSVSMVLESLADEREPPLDHFTFFTDQAGPYDDATFEIVGEFARISGCDGPLHQISCDMTGDYPDPYDVNPAPNAVIEFELGTARYSLPFAMYRKYLPSGLIEQLASIFTPPDSAEQFYVSQVATYLQITYTTPAKIEAFNSAVGPEPTWVPIEHTSCSPGG
;
A
#
# COMPACT_ATOMS: atom_id res chain seq x y z
N MET A 1 3.73 40.95 -28.95
CA MET A 1 3.52 39.51 -29.19
C MET A 1 2.71 38.96 -28.01
N ASN A 2 1.48 38.49 -28.24
CA ASN A 2 0.50 38.26 -27.17
C ASN A 2 0.81 36.99 -26.35
N TRP A 3 1.26 37.17 -25.11
CA TRP A 3 1.48 36.13 -24.09
C TRP A 3 0.27 35.19 -23.89
N ARG A 4 -0.96 35.70 -24.04
CA ARG A 4 -2.19 34.90 -23.98
C ARG A 4 -2.35 33.91 -25.15
N ARG A 5 -1.77 34.20 -26.32
CA ARG A 5 -1.79 33.26 -27.46
C ARG A 5 -0.78 32.13 -27.32
N LEU A 6 0.38 32.39 -26.70
CA LEU A 6 1.33 31.32 -26.35
C LEU A 6 0.71 30.33 -25.35
N ARG A 7 0.13 30.83 -24.25
CA ARG A 7 -0.51 29.96 -23.23
C ARG A 7 -1.67 29.10 -23.77
N PHE A 8 -2.46 29.61 -24.72
CA PHE A 8 -3.54 28.83 -25.33
C PHE A 8 -2.98 27.73 -26.25
N VAL A 9 -1.92 28.02 -27.00
CA VAL A 9 -1.26 27.04 -27.88
C VAL A 9 -0.58 25.96 -27.04
N ASP A 10 0.10 26.31 -25.95
CA ASP A 10 0.73 25.34 -25.05
C ASP A 10 -0.31 24.46 -24.33
N ARG A 11 -1.44 25.03 -23.90
CA ARG A 11 -2.53 24.26 -23.29
C ARG A 11 -3.24 23.34 -24.31
N VAL A 12 -3.38 23.78 -25.55
CA VAL A 12 -3.93 22.96 -26.64
C VAL A 12 -2.94 21.85 -27.05
N LEU A 13 -1.64 22.13 -27.07
CA LEU A 13 -0.59 21.12 -27.32
C LEU A 13 -0.49 20.10 -26.19
N TYR A 14 -0.64 20.53 -24.93
CA TYR A 14 -0.75 19.64 -23.76
C TYR A 14 -1.94 18.71 -23.88
N TRP A 15 -3.12 19.24 -24.20
CA TRP A 15 -4.33 18.44 -24.44
C TRP A 15 -4.19 17.50 -25.65
N LEU A 16 -3.53 17.93 -26.73
CA LEU A 16 -3.24 17.09 -27.91
C LEU A 16 -2.24 15.96 -27.58
N GLY A 17 -1.25 16.22 -26.73
CA GLY A 17 -0.33 15.22 -26.20
C GLY A 17 -1.04 14.18 -25.32
N TRP A 18 -2.01 14.63 -24.52
CA TRP A 18 -2.84 13.77 -23.67
C TRP A 18 -3.83 12.91 -24.46
N PHE A 19 -4.38 13.42 -25.57
CA PHE A 19 -5.29 12.67 -26.44
C PHE A 19 -4.60 11.60 -27.31
N GLY A 20 -3.32 11.78 -27.62
CA GLY A 20 -2.55 10.85 -28.47
C GLY A 20 -2.59 9.40 -28.00
N PRO A 21 -2.25 9.09 -26.74
CA PRO A 21 -2.32 7.74 -26.18
C PRO A 21 -3.68 7.07 -26.33
N PHE A 22 -4.78 7.80 -26.10
CA PHE A 22 -6.14 7.27 -26.25
C PHE A 22 -6.50 6.98 -27.71
N VAL A 23 -6.05 7.80 -28.65
CA VAL A 23 -6.23 7.56 -30.09
C VAL A 23 -5.46 6.31 -30.53
N TYR A 24 -4.20 6.15 -30.09
CA TYR A 24 -3.40 4.95 -30.38
C TYR A 24 -3.98 3.68 -29.74
N LEU A 25 -4.52 3.79 -28.53
CA LEU A 25 -5.21 2.70 -27.85
C LEU A 25 -6.46 2.27 -28.63
N GLY A 26 -7.31 3.22 -29.02
CA GLY A 26 -8.52 2.95 -29.80
C GLY A 26 -8.22 2.30 -31.16
N VAL A 27 -7.21 2.81 -31.88
CA VAL A 27 -6.76 2.22 -33.16
C VAL A 27 -6.17 0.82 -32.94
N GLY A 28 -5.38 0.63 -31.88
CA GLY A 28 -4.80 -0.67 -31.54
C GLY A 28 -5.84 -1.75 -31.27
N ILE A 29 -6.83 -1.43 -30.42
CA ILE A 29 -7.96 -2.33 -30.10
C ILE A 29 -8.79 -2.63 -31.35
N TYR A 30 -9.08 -1.60 -32.16
CA TYR A 30 -9.87 -1.77 -33.37
C TYR A 30 -9.17 -2.65 -34.42
N MET A 31 -7.85 -2.51 -34.60
CA MET A 31 -7.07 -3.33 -35.53
C MET A 31 -6.94 -4.78 -35.05
N CYS A 32 -6.77 -5.02 -33.74
CA CYS A 32 -6.80 -6.36 -33.16
C CYS A 32 -8.19 -7.01 -33.32
N TRP A 33 -9.28 -6.25 -33.14
CA TRP A 33 -10.64 -6.74 -33.36
C TRP A 33 -10.90 -7.08 -34.83
N LEU A 34 -10.44 -6.25 -35.77
CA LEU A 34 -10.52 -6.53 -37.21
C LEU A 34 -9.74 -7.80 -37.57
N ALA A 35 -8.55 -8.00 -36.98
CA ALA A 35 -7.77 -9.22 -37.17
C ALA A 35 -8.53 -10.48 -36.71
N ILE A 36 -9.10 -10.47 -35.50
CA ILE A 36 -9.90 -11.58 -34.96
C ILE A 36 -11.10 -11.90 -35.88
N ARG A 37 -11.73 -10.87 -36.44
CA ARG A 37 -12.91 -11.03 -37.30
C ARG A 37 -12.59 -11.54 -38.71
N TRP A 38 -11.45 -11.16 -39.28
CA TRP A 38 -11.14 -11.40 -40.70
C TRP A 38 -10.17 -12.56 -40.96
N ILE A 39 -9.24 -12.86 -40.03
CA ILE A 39 -8.28 -13.98 -40.16
C ILE A 39 -8.97 -15.34 -40.41
N PRO A 40 -10.11 -15.67 -39.76
CA PRO A 40 -10.78 -16.96 -40.02
C PRO A 40 -11.41 -17.07 -41.42
N SER A 41 -11.55 -15.96 -42.15
CA SER A 41 -12.41 -15.86 -43.34
C SER A 41 -11.64 -15.53 -44.63
N THR A 42 -10.31 -15.37 -44.58
CA THR A 42 -9.51 -14.88 -45.71
C THR A 42 -8.76 -16.02 -46.43
N PRO A 43 -8.97 -16.25 -47.74
CA PRO A 43 -8.26 -17.28 -48.50
C PRO A 43 -6.78 -16.91 -48.75
N MET A 44 -5.91 -17.93 -48.80
CA MET A 44 -4.47 -17.81 -49.08
C MET A 44 -4.25 -17.33 -50.54
N PRO A 45 -4.18 -16.01 -50.77
CA PRO A 45 -2.89 -15.34 -50.74
C PRO A 45 -2.84 -14.09 -49.82
N ASP A 46 -3.98 -13.65 -49.29
CA ASP A 46 -4.11 -12.35 -48.59
C ASP A 46 -3.84 -12.44 -47.08
N GLN A 47 -3.65 -13.65 -46.55
CA GLN A 47 -3.38 -13.90 -45.13
C GLN A 47 -2.17 -13.11 -44.60
N LEU A 48 -1.12 -12.91 -45.41
CA LEU A 48 0.05 -12.12 -45.01
C LEU A 48 -0.31 -10.66 -44.69
N PHE A 49 -1.24 -10.06 -45.44
CA PHE A 49 -1.75 -8.71 -45.16
C PHE A 49 -2.64 -8.69 -43.92
N THR A 50 -3.40 -9.75 -43.69
CA THR A 50 -4.25 -9.86 -42.49
C THR A 50 -3.42 -10.03 -41.21
N TRP A 51 -2.24 -10.66 -41.28
CA TRP A 51 -1.27 -10.74 -40.18
C TRP A 51 -0.53 -9.43 -39.89
N LEU A 52 -0.54 -8.44 -40.80
CA LEU A 52 -0.02 -7.11 -40.50
C LEU A 52 -0.92 -6.31 -39.56
N LEU A 53 -2.23 -6.58 -39.54
CA LEU A 53 -3.20 -5.92 -38.66
C LEU A 53 -2.88 -6.10 -37.16
N PRO A 54 -2.62 -7.32 -36.63
CA PRO A 54 -2.25 -7.47 -35.24
C PRO A 54 -0.88 -6.87 -34.93
N VAL A 55 0.08 -6.89 -35.87
CA VAL A 55 1.39 -6.24 -35.69
C VAL A 55 1.24 -4.73 -35.56
N ILE A 56 0.45 -4.10 -36.43
CA ILE A 56 0.14 -2.67 -36.34
C ILE A 56 -0.62 -2.37 -35.04
N GLY A 57 -1.59 -3.21 -34.67
CA GLY A 57 -2.31 -3.10 -33.40
C GLY A 57 -1.39 -3.13 -32.19
N LEU A 58 -0.43 -4.07 -32.16
CA LEU A 58 0.54 -4.21 -31.08
C LEU A 58 1.51 -3.01 -30.99
N VAL A 59 1.95 -2.49 -32.15
CA VAL A 59 2.80 -1.29 -32.21
C VAL A 59 2.03 -0.06 -31.71
N CYS A 60 0.77 0.10 -32.07
CA CYS A 60 -0.08 1.18 -31.56
C CYS A 60 -0.31 1.06 -30.05
N LEU A 61 -0.55 -0.14 -29.52
CA LEU A 61 -0.67 -0.38 -28.07
C LEU A 61 0.62 -0.07 -27.32
N ARG A 62 1.78 -0.42 -27.91
CA ARG A 62 3.08 -0.08 -27.34
C ARG A 62 3.33 1.43 -27.34
N GLN A 63 2.92 2.13 -28.39
CA GLN A 63 3.03 3.59 -28.49
C GLN A 63 2.05 4.29 -27.53
N SER A 64 0.83 3.78 -27.34
CA SER A 64 -0.09 4.32 -26.33
C SER A 64 0.49 4.14 -24.93
N TYR A 65 1.01 2.96 -24.62
CA TYR A 65 1.64 2.69 -23.33
C TYR A 65 2.84 3.63 -23.06
N LYS A 66 3.71 3.82 -24.06
CA LYS A 66 4.82 4.76 -23.96
C LYS A 66 4.34 6.20 -23.75
N GLY A 67 3.30 6.61 -24.48
CA GLY A 67 2.70 7.93 -24.32
C GLY A 67 2.03 8.14 -22.96
N PHE A 68 1.43 7.11 -22.37
CA PHE A 68 0.91 7.17 -20.99
C PHE A 68 2.04 7.36 -19.97
N LEU A 69 3.15 6.65 -20.14
CA LEU A 69 4.32 6.81 -19.27
C LEU A 69 4.93 8.21 -19.40
N GLU A 70 5.09 8.72 -20.62
CA GLU A 70 5.62 10.07 -20.86
C GLU A 70 4.69 11.18 -20.32
N VAL A 71 3.37 10.98 -20.36
CA VAL A 71 2.39 11.89 -19.74
C VAL A 71 2.48 11.86 -18.22
N ARG A 72 2.53 10.65 -17.61
CA ARG A 72 2.69 10.49 -16.16
C ARG A 72 3.99 11.10 -15.67
N ASP A 73 5.09 10.86 -16.36
CA ASP A 73 6.40 11.40 -16.00
C ASP A 73 6.48 12.92 -16.22
N ALA A 74 5.70 13.47 -17.16
CA ALA A 74 5.56 14.92 -17.34
C ALA A 74 4.68 15.58 -16.25
N GLU A 75 3.68 14.87 -15.75
CA GLU A 75 2.81 15.30 -14.64
C GLU A 75 3.60 15.41 -13.33
N LEU A 76 4.61 14.54 -13.14
CA LEU A 76 5.57 14.60 -12.03
C LEU A 76 6.58 15.75 -12.14
N LEU A 77 6.79 16.32 -13.33
CA LEU A 77 7.82 17.34 -13.61
C LEU A 77 7.29 18.77 -13.70
N TYR A 78 5.98 18.99 -13.66
CA TYR A 78 5.40 20.32 -13.49
C TYR A 78 5.16 20.57 -12.00
N PRO A 79 6.06 21.26 -11.28
CA PRO A 79 5.72 21.78 -9.97
C PRO A 79 4.53 22.74 -10.14
N SER A 80 3.55 22.66 -9.25
CA SER A 80 2.35 23.50 -9.23
C SER A 80 2.65 24.97 -8.86
N SER A 81 3.60 25.60 -9.54
CA SER A 81 4.05 26.97 -9.23
C SER A 81 3.07 28.07 -9.62
N ASP A 82 1.83 27.73 -10.02
CA ASP A 82 0.77 28.66 -10.44
C ASP A 82 -0.51 28.50 -9.60
N GLN A 83 -0.48 27.81 -8.44
CA GLN A 83 -1.63 27.82 -7.52
C GLN A 83 -1.67 29.14 -6.74
N ASP A 84 -2.75 29.90 -6.95
CA ASP A 84 -3.16 30.97 -6.04
C ASP A 84 -3.37 30.30 -4.66
N PRO A 85 -2.74 30.76 -3.56
CA PRO A 85 -2.86 30.12 -2.25
C PRO A 85 -4.31 30.00 -1.73
N ASP A 86 -5.26 30.73 -2.33
CA ASP A 86 -6.69 30.66 -2.02
C ASP A 86 -7.49 29.67 -2.90
N ASP A 87 -6.94 29.16 -4.01
CA ASP A 87 -7.58 28.13 -4.85
C ASP A 87 -7.19 26.73 -4.35
N LYS A 88 -7.78 26.32 -3.21
CA LYS A 88 -7.66 24.94 -2.73
C LYS A 88 -8.33 23.97 -3.72
N PRO A 89 -7.70 22.83 -4.07
CA PRO A 89 -8.31 21.84 -4.96
C PRO A 89 -9.66 21.36 -4.43
N GLU A 90 -10.66 21.17 -5.31
CA GLU A 90 -12.02 20.73 -4.93
C GLU A 90 -12.08 19.39 -4.15
N TRP A 91 -11.00 18.60 -4.18
CA TRP A 91 -10.87 17.34 -3.46
C TRP A 91 -10.26 17.47 -2.06
N ARG A 92 -9.76 18.65 -1.65
CA ARG A 92 -9.33 18.89 -0.27
C ARG A 92 -10.54 19.14 0.62
N HIS A 93 -10.56 18.51 1.79
CA HIS A 93 -11.57 18.68 2.82
C HIS A 93 -10.94 19.37 4.03
N PRO A 94 -10.95 20.72 4.09
CA PRO A 94 -10.25 21.44 5.14
C PRO A 94 -10.79 21.07 6.52
N LEU A 95 -9.88 20.74 7.44
CA LEU A 95 -10.26 20.48 8.83
C LEU A 95 -10.71 21.80 9.50
N THR A 96 -11.72 21.72 10.35
CA THR A 96 -12.02 22.84 11.25
C THR A 96 -10.89 23.01 12.27
N PRO A 97 -10.70 24.21 12.86
CA PRO A 97 -9.67 24.41 13.88
C PRO A 97 -9.73 23.39 15.02
N GLU A 98 -10.93 22.99 15.43
CA GLU A 98 -11.17 22.00 16.49
C GLU A 98 -10.71 20.60 16.08
N LEU A 99 -11.05 20.16 14.86
CA LEU A 99 -10.62 18.86 14.34
C LEU A 99 -9.11 18.81 14.14
N ARG A 100 -8.50 19.92 13.71
CA ARG A 100 -7.05 20.05 13.59
C ARG A 100 -6.37 19.92 14.94
N GLU A 101 -6.87 20.57 15.98
CA GLU A 101 -6.32 20.46 17.34
C GLU A 101 -6.44 19.03 17.89
N GLN A 102 -7.57 18.37 17.67
CA GLN A 102 -7.76 16.97 18.06
C GLN A 102 -6.80 16.02 17.34
N LEU A 103 -6.64 16.18 16.02
CA LEU A 103 -5.68 15.42 15.22
C LEU A 103 -4.27 15.58 15.75
N LEU A 104 -3.82 16.82 15.94
CA LEU A 104 -2.45 17.11 16.40
C LEU A 104 -2.20 16.64 17.84
N SER A 105 -3.22 16.69 18.70
CA SER A 105 -3.16 16.11 20.04
C SER A 105 -2.92 14.60 19.98
N MET A 106 -3.69 13.86 19.18
CA MET A 106 -3.52 12.42 19.02
C MET A 106 -2.19 12.08 18.33
N PHE A 107 -1.79 12.87 17.33
CA PHE A 107 -0.53 12.72 16.63
C PHE A 107 0.68 12.87 17.58
N SER A 108 0.62 13.81 18.51
CA SER A 108 1.62 13.96 19.58
C SER A 108 1.70 12.72 20.49
N LEU A 109 0.55 12.10 20.79
CA LEU A 109 0.51 10.83 21.53
C LEU A 109 1.15 9.68 20.73
N LEU A 110 0.85 9.56 19.43
CA LEU A 110 1.46 8.55 18.55
C LEU A 110 2.99 8.70 18.49
N LYS A 111 3.49 9.94 18.39
CA LYS A 111 4.92 10.26 18.46
C LYS A 111 5.55 9.88 19.80
N THR A 112 4.89 10.24 20.90
CA THR A 112 5.37 9.91 22.26
C THR A 112 5.39 8.39 22.49
N ALA A 113 4.43 7.68 21.92
CA ALA A 113 4.34 6.22 21.96
C ALA A 113 5.41 5.53 21.09
N GLY A 114 6.09 6.28 20.21
CA GLY A 114 7.05 5.72 19.25
C GLY A 114 6.39 4.93 18.13
N ILE A 115 5.08 5.11 17.91
CA ILE A 115 4.37 4.53 16.77
C ILE A 115 4.77 5.27 15.48
N ILE A 116 4.97 6.58 15.60
CA ILE A 116 5.55 7.45 14.58
C ILE A 116 6.84 8.03 15.16
N GLY A 117 7.90 8.10 14.37
CA GLY A 117 9.15 8.75 14.77
C GLY A 117 8.95 10.24 15.08
N LEU A 118 9.72 10.77 16.04
CA LEU A 118 9.56 12.16 16.52
C LEU A 118 9.69 13.20 15.39
N ASP A 119 10.65 12.99 14.50
CA ASP A 119 10.96 13.86 13.36
C ASP A 119 10.58 13.22 12.02
N GLU A 120 9.84 12.12 12.06
CA GLU A 120 9.50 11.35 10.86
C GLU A 120 8.43 12.07 10.05
N VAL A 121 7.30 12.41 10.68
CA VAL A 121 6.16 13.07 10.04
C VAL A 121 6.00 14.47 10.63
N THR A 122 5.79 15.49 9.81
CA THR A 122 5.50 16.85 10.28
C THR A 122 4.03 17.05 10.64
N GLU A 123 3.71 18.06 11.45
CA GLU A 123 2.31 18.40 11.75
C GLU A 123 1.55 18.81 10.48
N GLU A 124 2.23 19.52 9.57
CA GLU A 124 1.68 19.92 8.27
C GLU A 124 1.37 18.71 7.39
N GLU A 125 2.27 17.74 7.29
CA GLU A 125 2.04 16.48 6.54
C GLU A 125 0.86 15.70 7.11
N MET A 126 0.75 15.60 8.44
CA MET A 126 -0.36 14.88 9.08
C MET A 126 -1.71 15.56 8.79
N VAL A 127 -1.76 16.90 8.88
CA VAL A 127 -2.97 17.67 8.57
C VAL A 127 -3.31 17.59 7.09
N GLU A 128 -2.30 17.70 6.22
CA GLU A 128 -2.49 17.58 4.79
C GLU A 128 -3.08 16.21 4.44
N CYS A 129 -2.49 15.12 4.93
CA CYS A 129 -2.99 13.77 4.74
C CYS A 129 -4.45 13.62 5.21
N ALA A 130 -4.78 14.15 6.40
CA ALA A 130 -6.16 14.13 6.88
C ALA A 130 -7.12 14.89 5.96
N GLU A 131 -6.75 16.07 5.46
CA GLU A 131 -7.57 16.83 4.51
C GLU A 131 -7.76 16.11 3.15
N HIS A 132 -6.91 15.15 2.82
CA HIS A 132 -7.03 14.32 1.61
C HIS A 132 -7.79 13.01 1.87
N THR A 133 -7.83 12.54 3.11
CA THR A 133 -8.37 11.21 3.47
C THR A 133 -9.89 11.18 3.41
N ASP A 134 -10.58 12.05 4.16
CA ASP A 134 -12.05 12.02 4.25
C ASP A 134 -12.62 13.34 4.82
N VAL A 135 -13.95 13.46 4.84
CA VAL A 135 -14.71 14.49 5.54
C VAL A 135 -15.04 14.02 6.96
N PHE A 136 -14.19 14.39 7.91
CA PHE A 136 -14.36 14.04 9.32
C PHE A 136 -15.43 14.90 10.02
N LYS A 137 -16.25 14.25 10.86
CA LYS A 137 -17.19 14.94 11.78
C LYS A 137 -16.60 15.11 13.17
N ASP A 138 -15.75 14.17 13.55
CA ASP A 138 -15.02 14.06 14.79
C ASP A 138 -13.65 13.45 14.48
N MET A 139 -12.66 13.74 15.32
CA MET A 139 -11.28 13.25 15.16
C MET A 139 -10.92 12.38 16.37
N ASP A 140 -11.57 11.23 16.45
CA ASP A 140 -11.32 10.20 17.45
C ASP A 140 -10.21 9.22 16.98
N ILE A 141 -9.93 8.19 17.79
CA ILE A 141 -8.88 7.22 17.46
C ILE A 141 -9.17 6.43 16.18
N HIS A 142 -10.44 6.19 15.85
CA HIS A 142 -10.82 5.52 14.60
C HIS A 142 -10.51 6.41 13.39
N SER A 143 -10.84 7.70 13.49
CA SER A 143 -10.57 8.68 12.43
C SER A 143 -9.06 8.87 12.24
N VAL A 144 -8.30 8.97 13.33
CA VAL A 144 -6.84 9.07 13.28
C VAL A 144 -6.20 7.79 12.73
N SER A 145 -6.77 6.63 13.03
CA SER A 145 -6.37 5.34 12.46
C SER A 145 -6.48 5.33 10.94
N MET A 146 -7.55 5.89 10.37
CA MET A 146 -7.72 6.01 8.92
C MET A 146 -6.68 6.96 8.31
N VAL A 147 -6.44 8.11 8.94
CA VAL A 147 -5.39 9.05 8.47
C VAL A 147 -4.02 8.39 8.51
N LEU A 148 -3.73 7.58 9.54
CA LEU A 148 -2.46 6.88 9.67
C LEU A 148 -2.27 5.82 8.58
N GLU A 149 -3.33 5.10 8.21
CA GLU A 149 -3.34 4.16 7.08
C GLU A 149 -3.06 4.88 5.76
N SER A 150 -3.79 5.97 5.47
CA SER A 150 -3.57 6.77 4.27
C SER A 150 -2.15 7.36 4.23
N LEU A 151 -1.64 7.84 5.36
CA LEU A 151 -0.28 8.36 5.46
C LEU A 151 0.75 7.26 5.17
N ALA A 152 0.56 6.06 5.71
CA ALA A 152 1.48 4.95 5.51
C ALA A 152 1.46 4.42 4.06
N ASP A 153 0.31 4.46 3.39
CA ASP A 153 0.14 4.02 1.99
C ASP A 153 0.86 4.95 0.99
N GLU A 154 0.82 6.27 1.24
CA GLU A 154 1.38 7.27 0.31
C GLU A 154 2.88 7.53 0.49
N ARG A 155 3.48 7.07 1.59
CA ARG A 155 4.80 7.52 2.02
C ARG A 155 5.93 6.65 1.46
N GLU A 156 6.94 7.32 0.93
CA GLU A 156 8.24 6.73 0.58
C GLU A 156 9.37 7.63 1.14
N PRO A 157 10.19 7.16 2.11
CA PRO A 157 10.24 5.80 2.67
C PRO A 157 9.08 5.47 3.65
N PRO A 158 8.75 4.17 3.84
CA PRO A 158 7.73 3.71 4.79
C PRO A 158 7.99 4.14 6.24
N LEU A 159 6.94 4.12 7.09
CA LEU A 159 7.04 4.54 8.48
C LEU A 159 7.85 3.58 9.35
N ASP A 160 8.91 4.04 10.01
CA ASP A 160 9.93 3.23 10.70
C ASP A 160 9.36 2.20 11.69
N HIS A 161 8.30 2.54 12.44
CA HIS A 161 7.75 1.70 13.52
C HIS A 161 6.28 1.34 13.34
N PHE A 162 5.73 1.55 12.14
CA PHE A 162 4.33 1.28 11.83
C PHE A 162 4.17 0.63 10.46
N THR A 163 3.20 -0.28 10.37
CA THR A 163 2.73 -0.86 9.11
C THR A 163 1.25 -1.21 9.23
N PHE A 164 0.57 -1.36 8.11
CA PHE A 164 -0.79 -1.86 8.06
C PHE A 164 -0.99 -2.82 6.89
N PHE A 165 -1.93 -3.76 7.05
CA PHE A 165 -2.27 -4.73 6.02
C PHE A 165 -3.77 -4.71 5.73
N THR A 166 -4.10 -4.59 4.44
CA THR A 166 -5.50 -4.57 4.02
C THR A 166 -6.07 -5.99 3.98
N ASP A 167 -7.15 -6.22 4.72
CA ASP A 167 -7.79 -7.54 4.84
C ASP A 167 -8.70 -7.91 3.64
N GLN A 168 -8.69 -7.11 2.55
CA GLN A 168 -9.60 -7.31 1.42
C GLN A 168 -8.97 -7.21 0.02
N ALA A 169 -7.67 -6.96 -0.08
CA ALA A 169 -6.95 -7.10 -1.35
C ALA A 169 -6.62 -8.59 -1.52
N GLY A 170 -7.16 -9.23 -2.57
CA GLY A 170 -6.90 -10.64 -2.82
C GLY A 170 -5.38 -10.93 -2.86
N PRO A 171 -4.91 -12.03 -2.26
CA PRO A 171 -3.48 -12.30 -2.23
C PRO A 171 -3.01 -12.64 -3.65
N TYR A 172 -2.12 -11.82 -4.17
CA TYR A 172 -1.08 -12.34 -5.05
C TYR A 172 -0.04 -13.00 -4.13
N ASP A 173 0.51 -14.14 -4.53
CA ASP A 173 1.41 -14.96 -3.70
C ASP A 173 2.63 -14.18 -3.15
N ASP A 174 2.95 -13.02 -3.74
CA ASP A 174 4.01 -12.10 -3.32
C ASP A 174 3.67 -11.31 -2.03
N ALA A 175 2.40 -11.15 -1.66
CA ALA A 175 1.98 -10.37 -0.48
C ALA A 175 2.38 -11.02 0.87
N THR A 176 2.57 -12.34 0.89
CA THR A 176 2.87 -13.05 2.16
C THR A 176 4.29 -12.77 2.65
N PHE A 177 5.26 -12.69 1.73
CA PHE A 177 6.64 -12.39 2.10
C PHE A 177 6.83 -10.90 2.43
N GLU A 178 6.02 -10.01 1.85
CA GLU A 178 5.97 -8.59 2.25
C GLU A 178 5.65 -8.44 3.75
N ILE A 179 4.73 -9.26 4.30
CA ILE A 179 4.45 -9.28 5.75
C ILE A 179 5.74 -9.59 6.54
N VAL A 180 6.53 -10.57 6.12
CA VAL A 180 7.81 -10.91 6.78
C VAL A 180 8.78 -9.73 6.70
N GLY A 181 8.87 -9.09 5.54
CA GLY A 181 9.68 -7.89 5.32
C GLY A 181 9.30 -6.74 6.24
N GLU A 182 8.01 -6.47 6.40
CA GLU A 182 7.50 -5.41 7.25
C GLU A 182 7.78 -5.67 8.74
N PHE A 183 7.67 -6.92 9.21
CA PHE A 183 8.07 -7.29 10.58
C PHE A 183 9.57 -7.09 10.82
N ALA A 184 10.41 -7.47 9.85
CA ALA A 184 11.85 -7.23 9.92
C ALA A 184 12.16 -5.73 9.96
N ARG A 185 11.48 -4.94 9.12
CA ARG A 185 11.64 -3.50 9.01
C ARG A 185 11.26 -2.79 10.31
N ILE A 186 10.05 -2.98 10.82
CA ILE A 186 9.57 -2.24 11.99
C ILE A 186 10.25 -2.64 13.30
N SER A 187 10.82 -3.84 13.36
CA SER A 187 11.67 -4.28 14.48
C SER A 187 13.12 -3.78 14.41
N GLY A 188 13.50 -3.07 13.34
CA GLY A 188 14.87 -2.60 13.12
C GLY A 188 15.86 -3.74 12.83
N CYS A 189 15.39 -4.86 12.26
CA CYS A 189 16.26 -5.97 11.93
C CYS A 189 17.06 -5.66 10.65
N ASP A 190 18.34 -5.35 10.82
CA ASP A 190 19.26 -5.05 9.70
C ASP A 190 19.87 -6.29 9.02
N GLY A 191 19.43 -7.49 9.42
CA GLY A 191 19.94 -8.74 8.86
C GLY A 191 19.47 -8.95 7.41
N PRO A 192 20.26 -9.64 6.55
CA PRO A 192 19.77 -10.01 5.22
C PRO A 192 18.53 -10.90 5.38
N LEU A 193 17.45 -10.50 4.72
CA LEU A 193 16.19 -11.23 4.65
C LEU A 193 16.01 -11.76 3.22
N HIS A 194 15.84 -13.06 3.07
CA HIS A 194 15.69 -13.70 1.76
C HIS A 194 14.56 -14.73 1.78
N GLN A 195 13.62 -14.62 0.83
CA GLN A 195 12.60 -15.63 0.62
C GLN A 195 13.20 -16.86 -0.04
N ILE A 196 12.93 -18.04 0.51
CA ILE A 196 13.27 -19.31 -0.12
C ILE A 196 12.07 -19.81 -0.94
N SER A 197 10.89 -19.94 -0.30
CA SER A 197 9.66 -20.33 -0.97
C SER A 197 8.42 -19.91 -0.17
N CYS A 198 7.26 -19.92 -0.82
CA CYS A 198 5.95 -19.85 -0.18
C CYS A 198 5.03 -20.79 -0.96
N ASP A 199 4.70 -21.93 -0.36
CA ASP A 199 4.04 -23.04 -1.05
C ASP A 199 2.73 -23.41 -0.36
N MET A 200 1.66 -23.57 -1.16
CA MET A 200 0.40 -24.14 -0.70
C MET A 200 0.54 -25.66 -0.51
N THR A 201 0.19 -26.15 0.67
CA THR A 201 0.18 -27.57 1.04
C THR A 201 -1.22 -28.18 1.04
N GLY A 202 -2.27 -27.37 0.88
CA GLY A 202 -3.67 -27.80 0.86
C GLY A 202 -4.61 -26.80 0.19
N ASP A 203 -5.92 -27.08 0.24
CA ASP A 203 -6.96 -26.17 -0.27
C ASP A 203 -7.19 -25.00 0.70
N TYR A 204 -7.80 -23.92 0.20
CA TYR A 204 -8.23 -22.80 1.04
C TYR A 204 -9.33 -23.22 2.03
N PRO A 205 -9.20 -22.93 3.33
CA PRO A 205 -10.22 -23.21 4.33
C PRO A 205 -11.46 -22.33 4.14
N ASP A 206 -12.54 -22.65 4.88
CA ASP A 206 -13.69 -21.76 5.01
C ASP A 206 -13.22 -20.43 5.61
N PRO A 207 -13.54 -19.27 5.00
CA PRO A 207 -13.11 -17.97 5.51
C PRO A 207 -13.62 -17.62 6.91
N TYR A 208 -14.65 -18.30 7.41
CA TYR A 208 -15.17 -18.09 8.76
C TYR A 208 -14.65 -19.11 9.77
N ASP A 209 -13.72 -19.99 9.38
CA ASP A 209 -13.01 -20.85 10.31
C ASP A 209 -12.02 -20.01 11.13
N VAL A 210 -12.25 -19.98 12.44
CA VAL A 210 -11.50 -19.16 13.40
C VAL A 210 -10.16 -19.82 13.77
N ASN A 211 -9.99 -21.11 13.51
CA ASN A 211 -8.74 -21.82 13.78
C ASN A 211 -8.49 -22.91 12.74
N PRO A 212 -8.25 -22.52 11.47
CA PRO A 212 -8.01 -23.46 10.39
C PRO A 212 -6.71 -24.23 10.61
N ALA A 213 -6.67 -25.47 10.11
CA ALA A 213 -5.40 -26.17 9.97
C ALA A 213 -4.50 -25.43 8.96
N PRO A 214 -3.17 -25.34 9.19
CA PRO A 214 -2.25 -24.77 8.22
C PRO A 214 -2.35 -25.46 6.85
N ASN A 215 -2.42 -24.67 5.79
CA ASN A 215 -2.51 -25.12 4.40
C ASN A 215 -1.43 -24.50 3.50
N ALA A 216 -0.49 -23.75 4.09
CA ALA A 216 0.64 -23.16 3.40
C ALA A 216 1.88 -23.13 4.33
N VAL A 217 3.05 -23.06 3.72
CA VAL A 217 4.33 -22.90 4.42
C VAL A 217 5.15 -21.81 3.74
N ILE A 218 5.70 -20.89 4.53
CA ILE A 218 6.67 -19.91 4.07
C ILE A 218 8.04 -20.25 4.62
N GLU A 219 9.03 -20.29 3.74
CA GLU A 219 10.43 -20.51 4.08
C GLU A 219 11.25 -19.27 3.75
N PHE A 220 12.05 -18.81 4.72
CA PHE A 220 12.92 -17.65 4.54
C PHE A 220 14.18 -17.75 5.40
N GLU A 221 15.19 -17.00 5.01
CA GLU A 221 16.42 -16.81 5.78
C GLU A 221 16.44 -15.41 6.39
N LEU A 222 16.80 -15.34 7.66
CA LEU A 222 17.10 -14.09 8.37
C LEU A 222 18.51 -14.20 8.96
N GLY A 223 19.44 -13.43 8.41
CA GLY A 223 20.85 -13.55 8.77
C GLY A 223 21.41 -14.92 8.38
N THR A 224 21.73 -15.75 9.37
CA THR A 224 22.20 -17.13 9.17
C THR A 224 21.17 -18.19 9.58
N ALA A 225 20.00 -17.77 10.06
CA ALA A 225 18.95 -18.66 10.51
C ALA A 225 17.94 -18.86 9.38
N ARG A 226 17.50 -20.12 9.20
CA ARG A 226 16.42 -20.47 8.27
C ARG A 226 15.17 -20.79 9.05
N TYR A 227 14.05 -20.22 8.61
CA TYR A 227 12.73 -20.41 9.18
C TYR A 227 11.82 -21.11 8.18
N SER A 228 10.92 -21.93 8.69
CA SER A 228 9.89 -22.63 7.94
C SER A 228 8.61 -22.56 8.77
N LEU A 229 7.71 -21.65 8.40
CA LEU A 229 6.53 -21.33 9.19
C LEU A 229 5.27 -21.87 8.50
N PRO A 230 4.56 -22.84 9.11
CA PRO A 230 3.26 -23.25 8.64
C PRO A 230 2.21 -22.20 9.02
N PHE A 231 1.32 -21.85 8.10
CA PHE A 231 0.24 -20.89 8.34
C PHE A 231 -1.01 -21.28 7.54
N ALA A 232 -2.13 -20.64 7.84
CA ALA A 232 -3.36 -20.78 7.07
C ALA A 232 -3.53 -19.59 6.13
N MET A 233 -3.43 -19.85 4.84
CA MET A 233 -3.70 -18.90 3.77
C MET A 233 -5.18 -18.95 3.41
N TYR A 234 -5.81 -17.78 3.35
CA TYR A 234 -7.17 -17.62 2.86
C TYR A 234 -7.19 -17.02 1.46
N ARG A 235 -8.33 -17.18 0.77
CA ARG A 235 -8.48 -16.64 -0.59
C ARG A 235 -8.58 -15.11 -0.64
N LYS A 236 -8.99 -14.47 0.46
CA LYS A 236 -9.34 -13.04 0.49
C LYS A 236 -8.99 -12.32 1.79
N TYR A 237 -8.43 -13.02 2.77
CA TYR A 237 -8.17 -12.52 4.12
C TYR A 237 -6.70 -12.68 4.46
N LEU A 238 -6.24 -11.94 5.46
CA LEU A 238 -4.88 -12.07 5.98
C LEU A 238 -4.59 -13.50 6.48
N PRO A 239 -3.34 -13.97 6.37
CA PRO A 239 -2.98 -15.31 6.81
C PRO A 239 -3.15 -15.44 8.33
N SER A 240 -3.76 -16.54 8.76
CA SER A 240 -3.89 -16.87 10.18
C SER A 240 -2.68 -17.64 10.68
N GLY A 241 -2.20 -17.28 11.87
CA GLY A 241 -1.06 -17.90 12.56
C GLY A 241 0.31 -17.39 12.12
N LEU A 242 0.41 -16.64 11.01
CA LEU A 242 1.69 -16.12 10.53
C LEU A 242 2.19 -14.96 11.41
N ILE A 243 1.31 -14.01 11.72
CA ILE A 243 1.60 -12.77 12.47
C ILE A 243 2.16 -13.08 13.86
N GLU A 244 1.55 -14.03 14.58
CA GLU A 244 1.95 -14.43 15.93
C GLU A 244 3.33 -15.11 15.93
N GLN A 245 3.61 -15.92 14.92
CA GLN A 245 4.91 -16.58 14.74
C GLN A 245 6.00 -15.55 14.41
N LEU A 246 5.72 -14.60 13.51
CA LEU A 246 6.65 -13.53 13.16
C LEU A 246 6.95 -12.63 14.35
N ALA A 247 5.93 -12.24 15.12
CA ALA A 247 6.11 -11.45 16.34
C ALA A 247 7.08 -12.14 17.32
N SER A 248 7.01 -13.48 17.46
CA SER A 248 7.96 -14.24 18.28
C SER A 248 9.36 -14.33 17.70
N ILE A 249 9.53 -14.33 16.37
CA ILE A 249 10.83 -14.43 15.72
C ILE A 249 11.59 -13.11 15.78
N PHE A 250 10.87 -12.01 15.55
CA PHE A 250 11.43 -10.66 15.52
C PHE A 250 11.47 -9.97 16.88
N THR A 251 10.98 -10.63 17.94
CA THR A 251 11.14 -10.17 19.34
C THR A 251 12.05 -11.12 20.10
N PRO A 252 13.37 -10.84 20.19
CA PRO A 252 14.27 -11.61 21.04
C PRO A 252 13.78 -11.67 22.50
N PRO A 253 14.04 -12.75 23.25
CA PRO A 253 13.58 -12.89 24.64
C PRO A 253 14.02 -11.76 25.59
N ASP A 254 15.14 -11.12 25.29
CA ASP A 254 15.71 -10.01 26.08
C ASP A 254 15.34 -8.62 25.49
N SER A 255 14.45 -8.56 24.50
CA SER A 255 14.02 -7.30 23.89
C SER A 255 13.24 -6.44 24.88
N ALA A 256 13.52 -5.13 24.85
CA ALA A 256 12.76 -4.13 25.61
C ALA A 256 11.46 -3.73 24.89
N GLU A 257 11.30 -4.13 23.63
CA GLU A 257 10.21 -3.76 22.73
C GLU A 257 9.42 -5.00 22.31
N GLN A 258 8.16 -4.79 21.94
CA GLN A 258 7.22 -5.85 21.56
C GLN A 258 6.33 -5.36 20.41
N PHE A 259 5.74 -6.31 19.68
CA PHE A 259 4.75 -6.00 18.66
C PHE A 259 3.36 -5.81 19.27
N TYR A 260 2.64 -4.82 18.74
CA TYR A 260 1.27 -4.49 19.13
C TYR A 260 0.36 -4.42 17.91
N VAL A 261 -0.89 -4.80 18.10
CA VAL A 261 -1.96 -4.68 17.11
C VAL A 261 -3.04 -3.70 17.57
N SER A 262 -3.56 -2.90 16.64
CA SER A 262 -4.69 -2.00 16.90
C SER A 262 -6.02 -2.75 16.97
N GLN A 263 -6.83 -2.50 18.00
CA GLN A 263 -8.18 -3.06 18.17
C GLN A 263 -9.28 -2.21 17.54
N VAL A 264 -8.93 -1.02 17.06
CA VAL A 264 -9.89 0.00 16.59
C VAL A 264 -9.77 0.26 15.09
N ALA A 265 -8.77 -0.31 14.44
CA ALA A 265 -8.52 -0.11 13.02
C ALA A 265 -9.42 -0.98 12.13
N THR A 266 -9.71 -0.50 10.93
CA THR A 266 -10.43 -1.29 9.91
C THR A 266 -9.48 -2.30 9.26
N TYR A 267 -8.21 -1.93 9.12
CA TYR A 267 -7.13 -2.79 8.63
C TYR A 267 -6.25 -3.26 9.78
N LEU A 268 -5.51 -4.35 9.57
CA LEU A 268 -4.58 -4.84 10.58
C LEU A 268 -3.40 -3.88 10.68
N GLN A 269 -3.35 -3.08 11.74
CA GLN A 269 -2.22 -2.20 12.03
C GLN A 269 -1.28 -2.83 13.03
N ILE A 270 0.02 -2.74 12.77
CA ILE A 270 1.06 -3.29 13.63
C ILE A 270 2.10 -2.21 13.92
N THR A 271 2.54 -2.16 15.17
CA THR A 271 3.64 -1.30 15.63
C THR A 271 4.61 -2.09 16.52
N TYR A 272 5.84 -1.62 16.65
CA TYR A 272 6.87 -2.22 17.50
C TYR A 272 7.48 -1.15 18.40
N THR A 273 7.26 -1.27 19.71
CA THR A 273 7.72 -0.26 20.69
C THR A 273 7.74 -0.85 22.11
N THR A 274 8.12 -0.06 23.11
CA THR A 274 8.21 -0.51 24.50
C THR A 274 6.83 -0.61 25.16
N PRO A 275 6.59 -1.59 26.05
CA PRO A 275 5.32 -1.70 26.79
C PRO A 275 4.92 -0.44 27.56
N ALA A 276 5.89 0.26 28.18
CA ALA A 276 5.63 1.47 28.95
C ALA A 276 5.05 2.61 28.08
N LYS A 277 5.50 2.73 26.83
CA LYS A 277 5.00 3.73 25.87
C LYS A 277 3.57 3.42 25.45
N ILE A 278 3.24 2.15 25.17
CA ILE A 278 1.87 1.73 24.83
C ILE A 278 0.93 1.88 26.03
N GLU A 279 1.36 1.52 27.24
CA GLU A 279 0.54 1.68 28.45
C GLU A 279 0.18 3.15 28.68
N ALA A 280 1.15 4.06 28.50
CA ALA A 280 0.91 5.50 28.59
C ALA A 280 -0.05 5.99 27.48
N PHE A 281 0.12 5.50 26.25
CA PHE A 281 -0.78 5.84 25.13
C PHE A 281 -2.22 5.38 25.40
N ASN A 282 -2.41 4.10 25.70
CA ASN A 282 -3.74 3.52 25.96
C ASN A 282 -4.43 4.27 27.12
N SER A 283 -3.69 4.58 28.20
CA SER A 283 -4.23 5.34 29.33
C SER A 283 -4.65 6.77 28.98
N ALA A 284 -4.04 7.37 27.97
CA ALA A 284 -4.36 8.73 27.51
C ALA A 284 -5.56 8.78 26.55
N VAL A 285 -5.77 7.73 25.74
CA VAL A 285 -6.83 7.68 24.74
C VAL A 285 -8.18 7.31 25.33
N GLY A 286 -8.24 6.31 26.21
CA GLY A 286 -9.52 5.84 26.71
C GLY A 286 -9.45 4.67 27.70
N PRO A 287 -10.61 4.22 28.20
CA PRO A 287 -10.69 3.12 29.15
C PRO A 287 -10.41 1.75 28.52
N GLU A 288 -10.58 1.62 27.20
CA GLU A 288 -10.30 0.40 26.45
C GLU A 288 -8.94 0.52 25.76
N PRO A 289 -8.10 -0.53 25.76
CA PRO A 289 -6.79 -0.49 25.14
C PRO A 289 -6.92 -0.41 23.62
N THR A 290 -6.30 0.60 23.02
CA THR A 290 -6.22 0.75 21.57
C THR A 290 -5.24 -0.25 20.98
N TRP A 291 -4.06 -0.36 21.59
CA TRP A 291 -2.98 -1.23 21.16
C TRP A 291 -2.80 -2.36 22.16
N VAL A 292 -2.85 -3.61 21.67
CA VAL A 292 -2.69 -4.81 22.50
C VAL A 292 -1.50 -5.64 22.00
N PRO A 293 -0.75 -6.31 22.89
CA PRO A 293 0.39 -7.11 22.49
C PRO A 293 -0.06 -8.28 21.60
N ILE A 294 0.74 -8.59 20.58
CA ILE A 294 0.55 -9.80 19.78
C ILE A 294 1.04 -11.00 20.61
N GLU A 295 0.15 -11.95 20.90
CA GLU A 295 0.50 -13.12 21.71
C GLU A 295 1.52 -14.01 20.98
N HIS A 296 2.66 -14.29 21.63
CA HIS A 296 3.70 -15.14 21.04
C HIS A 296 3.25 -16.60 21.00
N THR A 297 3.23 -17.19 19.81
CA THR A 297 3.27 -18.65 19.67
C THR A 297 4.72 -19.09 19.74
N SER A 298 5.07 -19.91 20.74
CA SER A 298 6.44 -20.43 20.89
C SER A 298 6.81 -21.33 19.71
N CYS A 299 7.51 -20.79 18.70
CA CYS A 299 8.12 -21.57 17.64
C CYS A 299 9.33 -22.31 18.23
N SER A 300 9.26 -23.65 18.33
CA SER A 300 10.46 -24.44 18.59
C SER A 300 11.32 -24.44 17.31
N PRO A 301 12.60 -24.07 17.36
CA PRO A 301 13.48 -24.21 16.21
C PRO A 301 13.60 -25.70 15.89
N GLY A 302 13.20 -26.10 14.68
CA GLY A 302 13.37 -27.46 14.19
C GLY A 302 14.85 -27.85 14.19
N GLY A 303 15.18 -28.95 14.86
CA GLY A 303 16.53 -29.52 14.92
C GLY A 303 16.87 -30.43 13.73
#